data_AF-A0A377Z9G0-F1
#
_entry.id   AF-A0A377Z9G0-F1
#
_cell.length_a   1.000
_cell.length_b   1.000
_cell.length_c   1.000
_cell.angle_alpha   90.00
_cell.angle_beta   90.00
_cell.angle_gamma   90.00
#
_symmetry.space_group_name_H-M   'P 1'
#
loop_
_entity.id
_entity.type
_entity.pdbx_description
1 polymer ?
#
loop_
_entity_poly.entity_id
_entity_poly.type
_entity_poly.pdbx_seq_one_letter_code
_entity_poly.pdbx_strand_id
1 'polypeptide(L)'
;MDGFSFPAITRQIAAIYRAWQRGEATPESPFTPFAEVVDEYQRYAGSEAWQRDKAFWQAQRQALPAPASLSAAPLGGRAAGSDIWRMKLEMNADAFRRLASHAPQCQPADLALALTTLWLGRLCNRMDYAAGFIFMRRMGSAALTSTGPVLQCPASGGAY
;
A
#
# COMPACT_ATOMS: atom_id res chain seq x y z
N MET A 1 7.93 -3.61 -11.54
CA MET A 1 6.72 -4.37 -11.18
C MET A 1 6.55 -4.31 -9.67
N ASP A 2 5.34 -4.03 -9.19
CA ASP A 2 4.98 -4.10 -7.78
C ASP A 2 4.10 -5.33 -7.48
N GLY A 3 3.78 -5.56 -6.19
CA GLY A 3 2.95 -6.67 -5.74
C GLY A 3 1.52 -6.70 -6.30
N PHE A 4 1.07 -5.61 -6.94
CA PHE A 4 -0.24 -5.52 -7.57
C PHE A 4 -0.19 -5.87 -9.08
N SER A 5 0.85 -5.42 -9.78
CA SER A 5 1.05 -5.69 -11.21
C SER A 5 1.34 -7.16 -11.53
N PHE A 6 2.00 -7.88 -10.61
CA PHE A 6 2.40 -9.27 -10.84
C PHE A 6 1.20 -10.23 -11.03
N PRO A 7 0.19 -10.26 -10.14
CA PRO A 7 -1.02 -11.06 -10.37
C PRO A 7 -1.76 -10.72 -11.67
N ALA A 8 -1.73 -9.45 -12.11
CA ALA A 8 -2.37 -9.04 -13.36
C ALA A 8 -1.66 -9.63 -14.58
N ILE A 9 -0.33 -9.63 -14.60
CA ILE A 9 0.48 -10.26 -15.65
C ILE A 9 0.25 -11.78 -15.66
N THR A 10 0.26 -12.43 -14.49
CA THR A 10 -0.01 -13.87 -14.39
C THR A 10 -1.39 -14.22 -14.95
N ARG A 11 -2.41 -13.40 -14.68
CA ARG A 11 -3.75 -13.57 -15.26
C ARG A 11 -3.75 -13.43 -16.78
N GLN A 12 -3.02 -12.45 -17.33
CA GLN A 12 -2.93 -12.29 -18.78
C GLN A 12 -2.23 -13.47 -19.47
N ILE A 13 -1.14 -13.97 -18.87
CA ILE A 13 -0.45 -15.17 -19.38
C ILE A 13 -1.41 -16.36 -19.40
N ALA A 14 -2.17 -16.57 -18.31
CA ALA A 14 -3.17 -17.64 -18.26
C ALA A 14 -4.30 -17.45 -19.29
N ALA A 15 -4.72 -16.21 -19.56
CA ALA A 15 -5.73 -15.90 -20.57
C ALA A 15 -5.25 -16.22 -21.99
N ILE A 16 -4.03 -15.80 -22.35
CA ILE A 16 -3.41 -16.10 -23.64
C ILE A 16 -3.26 -17.61 -23.82
N TYR A 17 -2.74 -18.29 -22.80
CA TYR A 17 -2.57 -19.74 -22.83
C TYR A 17 -3.89 -20.47 -23.09
N ARG A 18 -4.97 -20.07 -22.41
CA ARG A 18 -6.30 -20.67 -22.62
C ARG A 18 -6.88 -20.39 -24.00
N ALA A 19 -6.66 -19.20 -24.56
CA ALA A 19 -7.10 -18.86 -25.92
C ALA A 19 -6.41 -19.76 -26.95
N TRP A 20 -5.08 -19.93 -26.84
CA TRP A 20 -4.33 -20.80 -27.74
C TRP A 20 -4.70 -22.27 -27.61
N GLN A 21 -4.97 -22.76 -26.40
CA GLN A 21 -5.48 -24.12 -26.22
C GLN A 21 -6.83 -24.37 -26.91
N ARG A 22 -7.65 -23.33 -27.08
CA ARG A 22 -8.93 -23.40 -27.79
C ARG A 22 -8.84 -23.06 -29.28
N GLY A 23 -7.64 -22.77 -29.80
CA GLY A 23 -7.45 -22.33 -31.18
C GLY A 23 -8.00 -20.93 -31.48
N GLU A 24 -8.23 -20.12 -30.44
CA GLU A 24 -8.70 -18.74 -30.55
C GLU A 24 -7.53 -17.77 -30.82
N ALA A 25 -7.85 -16.59 -31.35
CA ALA A 25 -6.87 -15.51 -31.50
C ALA A 25 -6.34 -15.03 -30.14
N THR A 26 -5.11 -14.51 -30.14
CA THR A 26 -4.48 -13.96 -28.94
C THR A 26 -5.31 -12.77 -28.41
N PRO A 27 -5.72 -12.77 -27.13
CA PRO A 27 -6.49 -11.68 -26.55
C PRO A 27 -5.65 -10.40 -26.48
N GLU A 28 -6.31 -9.25 -26.65
CA GLU A 28 -5.67 -7.93 -26.56
C GLU A 28 -5.05 -7.68 -25.17
N SER A 29 -4.05 -6.81 -25.13
CA SER A 29 -3.38 -6.43 -23.88
C SER A 29 -4.30 -5.52 -23.05
N PRO A 30 -4.64 -5.89 -21.81
CA PRO A 30 -5.40 -5.03 -20.90
C PRO A 30 -4.53 -3.96 -20.22
N PHE A 31 -3.22 -3.93 -20.51
CA PHE A 31 -2.27 -3.06 -19.82
C PHE A 31 -2.15 -1.70 -20.52
N THR A 32 -2.34 -0.64 -19.73
CA THR A 32 -2.10 0.73 -20.19
C THR A 32 -0.60 0.98 -20.37
N PRO A 33 -0.17 1.62 -21.48
CA PRO A 33 1.21 2.03 -21.68
C PRO A 33 1.71 2.87 -20.50
N PHE A 34 2.93 2.59 -20.05
CA PHE A 34 3.51 3.31 -18.92
C PHE A 34 3.74 4.81 -19.22
N ALA A 35 3.86 5.18 -20.50
CA ALA A 35 3.96 6.59 -20.92
C ALA A 35 2.77 7.43 -20.43
N GLU A 36 1.56 6.88 -20.45
CA GLU A 36 0.36 7.59 -19.96
C GLU A 36 0.44 7.87 -18.45
N VAL A 37 1.07 6.96 -17.69
CA VAL A 37 1.31 7.16 -16.25
C VAL A 37 2.34 8.27 -16.03
N VAL A 38 3.40 8.33 -16.85
CA VAL A 38 4.40 9.41 -16.77
C VAL A 38 3.75 10.76 -17.06
N ASP A 39 2.90 10.84 -18.08
CA ASP A 39 2.20 12.07 -18.43
C ASP A 39 1.24 12.51 -17.32
N GLU A 40 0.53 11.58 -16.68
CA GLU A 40 -0.32 11.87 -15.53
C GLU A 40 0.48 12.46 -14.36
N TYR A 41 1.66 11.91 -14.07
CA TYR A 41 2.55 12.43 -13.03
C TYR A 41 3.08 13.83 -13.35
N GLN A 42 3.43 14.09 -14.61
CA GLN A 42 3.89 15.41 -15.05
C GLN A 42 2.77 16.46 -14.94
N ARG A 43 1.55 16.12 -15.35
CA ARG A 43 0.38 17.00 -15.18
C ARG A 43 0.09 17.28 -13.71
N TYR A 44 0.19 16.27 -12.85
CA TYR A 44 0.01 16.43 -11.42
C TYR A 44 1.05 17.38 -10.81
N ALA A 45 2.33 17.27 -11.19
CA ALA A 45 3.39 18.16 -10.69
C ALA A 45 3.16 19.65 -11.04
N GLY A 46 2.52 19.93 -12.17
CA GLY A 46 2.13 21.28 -12.59
C GLY A 46 0.79 21.78 -12.01
N SER A 47 0.07 20.96 -11.24
CA SER A 47 -1.28 21.28 -10.77
C SER A 47 -1.31 21.97 -9.41
N GLU A 48 -2.41 22.65 -9.11
CA GLU A 48 -2.66 23.20 -7.76
C GLU A 48 -2.79 22.10 -6.69
N ALA A 49 -3.17 20.88 -7.07
CA ALA A 49 -3.23 19.74 -6.17
C ALA A 49 -1.85 19.41 -5.58
N TRP A 50 -0.77 19.54 -6.37
CA TRP A 50 0.59 19.35 -5.89
C TRP A 50 0.93 20.27 -4.71
N GLN A 51 0.58 21.56 -4.82
CA GLN A 51 0.87 22.52 -3.75
C GLN A 51 0.03 22.25 -2.50
N ARG A 52 -1.25 21.89 -2.65
CA ARG A 52 -2.11 21.50 -1.52
C ARG A 52 -1.59 20.25 -0.82
N ASP A 53 -1.22 19.22 -1.57
CA ASP A 53 -0.71 17.97 -1.02
C ASP A 53 0.65 18.19 -0.35
N LYS A 54 1.52 19.01 -0.95
CA LYS A 54 2.80 19.41 -0.34
C LYS A 54 2.60 20.12 0.99
N ALA A 55 1.68 21.09 1.06
CA ALA A 55 1.36 21.80 2.30
C ALA A 55 0.79 20.85 3.37
N PHE A 56 -0.13 19.96 2.96
CA PHE A 56 -0.70 18.94 3.84
C PHE A 56 0.38 18.04 4.45
N TRP A 57 1.27 17.46 3.63
CA TRP A 57 2.34 16.58 4.11
C TRP A 57 3.44 17.32 4.89
N GLN A 58 3.67 18.61 4.63
CA GLN A 58 4.54 19.44 5.46
C GLN A 58 3.96 19.63 6.86
N ALA A 59 2.68 19.97 6.98
CA ALA A 59 2.00 20.10 8.27
C ALA A 59 1.97 18.76 9.02
N GLN A 60 1.64 17.66 8.33
CA GLN A 60 1.61 16.32 8.93
C GLN A 60 2.96 15.89 9.48
N ARG A 61 4.07 16.22 8.79
CA ARG A 61 5.43 15.90 9.26
C ARG A 61 5.84 16.71 10.49
N GLN A 62 5.39 17.95 10.61
CA GLN A 62 5.68 18.78 11.79
C GLN A 62 4.95 18.27 13.05
N ALA A 63 3.76 17.70 12.87
CA ALA A 63 2.98 17.11 13.96
C ALA A 63 3.31 15.62 14.22
N LEU A 64 4.26 15.03 13.48
CA LEU A 64 4.52 13.59 13.55
C LEU A 64 5.27 13.24 14.85
N PRO A 65 4.77 12.32 15.69
CA PRO A 65 5.49 11.83 16.84
C PRO A 65 6.72 11.01 16.44
N ALA A 66 7.60 10.74 17.39
CA ALA A 66 8.77 9.89 17.16
C ALA A 66 8.34 8.48 16.69
N PRO A 67 9.08 7.86 15.76
CA PRO A 67 8.79 6.50 15.34
C PRO A 67 9.03 5.51 16.50
N ALA A 68 8.21 4.47 16.57
CA ALA A 68 8.36 3.40 17.55
C ALA A 68 8.85 2.10 16.88
N SER A 69 9.56 1.27 17.64
CA SER A 69 10.07 -0.02 17.22
C SER A 69 9.75 -1.06 18.29
N LEU A 70 9.38 -2.28 17.86
CA LEU A 70 9.26 -3.43 18.76
C LEU A 70 10.62 -3.93 19.25
N SER A 71 11.70 -3.59 18.53
CA SER A 71 13.08 -3.90 18.93
C SER A 71 13.68 -2.71 19.68
N ALA A 72 14.47 -3.02 20.71
CA ALA A 72 15.27 -2.02 21.42
C ALA A 72 16.45 -1.47 20.59
N ALA A 73 16.77 -2.10 19.46
CA ALA A 73 17.80 -1.62 18.54
C ALA A 73 17.35 -0.29 17.88
N PRO A 74 18.27 0.66 17.65
CA PRO A 74 17.95 1.89 16.96
C PRO A 74 17.45 1.59 15.53
N LEU A 75 16.47 2.36 15.07
CA LEU A 75 15.97 2.26 13.71
C LEU A 75 17.08 2.66 12.72
N GLY A 76 17.68 1.68 12.06
CA GLY A 76 18.62 1.91 10.97
C GLY A 76 17.89 2.47 9.75
N GLY A 77 18.37 3.57 9.16
CA GLY A 77 17.70 4.24 8.04
C GLY A 77 17.60 3.41 6.76
N ARG A 78 18.47 2.42 6.58
CA ARG A 78 18.40 1.42 5.50
C ARG A 78 18.57 0.03 6.08
N ALA A 79 17.66 -0.88 5.72
CA ALA A 79 17.81 -2.29 6.05
C ALA A 79 19.06 -2.85 5.33
N ALA A 80 19.88 -3.63 6.05
CA ALA A 80 21.14 -4.14 5.54
C ALA A 80 20.99 -5.28 4.50
N GLY A 81 19.77 -5.77 4.24
CA GLY A 81 19.49 -6.83 3.28
C GLY A 81 18.00 -6.97 2.93
N SER A 82 17.70 -7.74 1.90
CA SER A 82 16.33 -8.06 1.44
C SER A 82 15.73 -9.29 2.14
N ASP A 83 16.53 -10.01 2.91
CA ASP A 83 16.09 -11.20 3.62
C ASP A 83 15.25 -10.82 4.83
N ILE A 84 13.97 -11.19 4.77
CA ILE A 84 12.98 -10.89 5.79
C ILE A 84 12.33 -12.17 6.30
N TRP A 85 12.10 -12.19 7.61
CA TRP A 85 11.29 -13.22 8.24
C TRP A 85 9.82 -12.98 7.90
N ARG A 86 9.20 -13.96 7.23
CA ARG A 86 7.77 -13.92 6.86
C ARG A 86 6.99 -14.86 7.76
N MET A 87 6.06 -14.30 8.53
CA MET A 87 5.16 -15.05 9.39
C MET A 87 3.72 -14.80 8.96
N LYS A 88 2.94 -15.87 8.78
CA LYS A 88 1.50 -15.81 8.51
C LYS A 88 0.78 -16.40 9.71
N LEU A 89 -0.10 -15.60 10.30
CA LEU A 89 -0.98 -16.02 11.39
C LEU A 89 -2.43 -15.85 10.93
N GLU A 90 -3.26 -16.83 11.21
CA GLU A 90 -4.68 -16.81 10.89
C GLU A 90 -5.48 -16.64 12.19
N MET A 91 -6.27 -15.57 12.25
CA MET A 91 -7.15 -15.32 13.37
C MET A 91 -8.47 -16.05 13.17
N ASN A 92 -9.07 -16.51 14.27
CA ASN A 92 -10.39 -17.11 14.23
C ASN A 92 -11.43 -16.10 13.69
N ALA A 93 -12.06 -16.44 12.56
CA ALA A 93 -13.02 -15.59 11.88
C ALA A 93 -14.28 -15.32 12.72
N ASP A 94 -14.73 -16.29 13.53
CA ASP A 94 -15.90 -16.11 14.41
C ASP A 94 -15.61 -15.11 15.52
N ALA A 95 -14.42 -15.16 16.11
CA ALA A 95 -14.02 -14.19 17.13
C ALA A 95 -13.99 -12.77 16.57
N PHE A 96 -13.44 -12.60 15.36
CA PHE A 96 -13.44 -11.29 14.70
C PHE A 96 -14.83 -10.80 14.34
N ARG A 97 -15.68 -11.69 13.78
CA ARG A 97 -17.06 -11.35 13.44
C ARG A 97 -17.87 -10.93 14.66
N ARG A 98 -17.71 -11.63 15.78
CA ARG A 98 -18.33 -11.24 17.06
C ARG A 98 -17.86 -9.87 17.52
N LEU A 99 -16.58 -9.55 17.37
CA LEU A 99 -16.10 -8.21 17.72
C LEU A 99 -16.69 -7.14 16.79
N ALA A 100 -16.70 -7.41 15.48
CA ALA A 100 -17.26 -6.50 14.48
C ALA A 100 -18.76 -6.24 14.67
N SER A 101 -19.53 -7.21 15.17
CA SER A 101 -20.96 -7.02 15.46
C SER A 101 -21.23 -6.00 16.57
N HIS A 102 -20.25 -5.71 17.45
CA HIS A 102 -20.37 -4.69 18.48
C HIS A 102 -20.06 -3.27 17.95
N ALA A 103 -19.53 -3.15 16.73
CA ALA A 103 -19.22 -1.88 16.09
C ALA A 103 -19.73 -1.87 14.63
N PRO A 104 -21.05 -1.98 14.40
CA PRO A 104 -21.63 -2.07 13.05
C PRO A 104 -21.36 -0.86 12.16
N GLN A 105 -21.03 0.29 12.75
CA GLN A 105 -20.68 1.52 12.06
C GLN A 105 -19.23 1.55 11.51
N CYS A 106 -18.38 0.62 11.94
CA CYS A 106 -16.98 0.55 11.53
C CYS A 106 -16.80 -0.47 10.42
N GLN A 107 -16.02 -0.14 9.39
CA GLN A 107 -15.62 -1.13 8.41
C GLN A 107 -14.71 -2.16 9.07
N PRO A 108 -14.78 -3.46 8.68
CA PRO A 108 -13.91 -4.49 9.24
C PRO A 108 -12.41 -4.16 9.10
N ALA A 109 -12.02 -3.49 8.01
CA ALA A 109 -10.63 -3.05 7.81
C ALA A 109 -10.19 -1.99 8.84
N ASP A 110 -11.05 -1.01 9.13
CA ASP A 110 -10.78 0.04 10.12
C ASP A 110 -10.69 -0.54 11.53
N LEU A 111 -11.55 -1.52 11.85
CA LEU A 111 -11.49 -2.24 13.12
C LEU A 111 -10.18 -3.03 13.26
N ALA A 112 -9.77 -3.75 12.21
CA ALA A 112 -8.50 -4.47 12.21
C ALA A 112 -7.30 -3.53 12.34
N LEU A 113 -7.34 -2.37 11.69
CA LEU A 113 -6.32 -1.34 11.81
C LEU A 113 -6.26 -0.80 13.24
N ALA A 114 -7.39 -0.45 13.84
CA ALA A 114 -7.46 0.06 15.21
C ALA A 114 -6.93 -0.95 16.25
N LEU A 115 -7.25 -2.24 16.08
CA LEU A 115 -6.70 -3.30 16.94
C LEU A 115 -5.19 -3.42 16.78
N THR A 116 -4.70 -3.33 15.54
CA THR A 116 -3.27 -3.41 15.23
C THR A 116 -2.52 -2.21 15.81
N THR A 117 -3.07 -0.99 15.70
CA THR A 117 -2.44 0.21 16.25
C THR A 117 -2.46 0.20 17.78
N LEU A 118 -3.54 -0.27 18.40
CA LEU A 118 -3.59 -0.45 19.85
C LEU A 118 -2.58 -1.49 20.33
N TRP A 119 -2.47 -2.61 19.62
CA TRP A 119 -1.51 -3.67 19.94
C TRP A 119 -0.06 -3.19 19.84
N LEU A 120 0.29 -2.50 18.75
CA LEU A 120 1.62 -1.90 18.57
C LEU A 120 1.92 -0.85 19.66
N GLY A 121 0.97 0.03 19.97
CA GLY A 121 1.14 1.04 21.01
C GLY A 121 1.40 0.42 22.40
N ARG A 122 0.68 -0.67 22.73
CA ARG A 122 0.90 -1.41 23.98
C ARG A 122 2.25 -2.11 24.03
N LEU A 123 2.68 -2.75 22.93
CA LEU A 123 3.99 -3.42 22.89
C LEU A 123 5.17 -2.44 22.95
N CYS A 124 5.03 -1.29 22.29
CA CYS A 124 6.04 -0.23 22.33
C CYS A 124 5.96 0.62 23.62
N ASN A 125 4.95 0.41 24.48
CA ASN A 125 4.63 1.25 25.62
C ASN A 125 4.53 2.75 25.27
N ARG A 126 3.90 3.06 24.14
CA ARG A 126 3.73 4.41 23.58
C ARG A 126 2.28 4.62 23.19
N MET A 127 1.69 5.74 23.62
CA MET A 127 0.36 6.16 23.17
C MET A 127 0.44 6.99 21.88
N ASP A 128 1.52 7.76 21.71
CA ASP A 128 1.80 8.52 20.49
C ASP A 128 3.04 7.95 19.80
N TYR A 129 2.86 7.49 18.57
CA TYR A 129 3.95 6.98 17.74
C TYR A 129 3.64 7.12 16.25
N ALA A 130 4.68 7.24 15.44
CA ALA A 130 4.55 7.23 13.98
C ALA A 130 4.62 5.80 13.44
N ALA A 131 3.69 5.45 12.57
CA ALA A 131 3.67 4.19 11.82
C ALA A 131 3.52 4.46 10.32
N GLY A 132 4.13 3.60 9.50
CA GLY A 132 3.97 3.63 8.05
C GLY A 132 2.65 3.00 7.62
N PHE A 133 1.95 3.66 6.72
CA PHE A 133 0.77 3.10 6.05
C PHE A 133 1.02 3.03 4.54
N ILE A 134 0.63 1.91 3.93
CA ILE A 134 0.85 1.68 2.50
C ILE A 134 -0.37 2.21 1.74
N PHE A 135 -0.16 3.22 0.90
CA PHE A 135 -1.19 3.73 0.01
C PHE A 135 -0.98 3.17 -1.41
N MET A 136 -2.05 2.61 -1.96
CA MET A 136 -2.11 2.27 -3.38
C MET A 136 -2.64 3.49 -4.15
N ARG A 137 -1.78 4.19 -4.90
CA ARG A 137 -2.16 5.33 -5.76
C ARG A 137 -2.85 4.90 -7.05
N ARG A 138 -3.70 3.86 -7.00
CA ARG A 138 -4.27 3.20 -8.18
C ARG A 138 -5.76 3.47 -8.38
N MET A 139 -6.50 3.85 -7.34
CA MET A 139 -7.93 4.19 -7.51
C MET A 139 -8.06 5.56 -8.18
N GLY A 140 -8.67 5.59 -9.38
CA GLY A 140 -8.90 6.81 -10.16
C GLY A 140 -7.72 7.28 -11.02
N SER A 141 -6.66 6.49 -11.14
CA SER A 141 -5.46 6.82 -11.93
C SER A 141 -5.29 5.84 -13.11
N ALA A 142 -4.65 6.28 -14.19
CA ALA A 142 -4.25 5.39 -15.31
C ALA A 142 -3.31 4.26 -14.82
N ALA A 143 -2.76 4.41 -13.61
CA ALA A 143 -2.01 3.38 -12.92
C ALA A 143 -2.83 2.11 -12.59
N LEU A 144 -4.17 2.11 -12.61
CA LEU A 144 -4.99 0.94 -12.26
C LEU A 144 -4.64 -0.31 -13.10
N THR A 145 -4.32 -0.09 -14.37
CA THR A 145 -3.98 -1.12 -15.37
C THR A 145 -2.50 -1.10 -15.77
N SER A 146 -1.68 -0.27 -15.15
CA SER A 146 -0.25 -0.18 -15.46
C SER A 146 0.60 -1.21 -14.69
N THR A 147 1.70 -1.66 -15.31
CA THR A 147 2.64 -2.64 -14.74
C THR A 147 3.78 -2.00 -13.92
N GLY A 148 3.86 -0.67 -13.91
CA GLY A 148 4.86 0.09 -13.16
C GLY A 148 4.60 0.11 -11.65
N PRO A 149 5.63 0.33 -10.81
CA PRO A 149 5.46 0.45 -9.37
C PRO A 149 4.79 1.79 -9.01
N VAL A 150 3.66 1.74 -8.31
CA VAL A 150 2.93 2.96 -7.87
C VAL A 150 2.57 2.91 -6.38
N LEU A 151 3.27 2.06 -5.61
CA LEU A 151 3.12 1.97 -4.17
C LEU A 151 3.87 3.13 -3.51
N GLN A 152 3.18 3.88 -2.65
CA GLN A 152 3.79 4.96 -1.87
C GLN A 152 3.65 4.68 -0.37
N CYS A 153 4.77 4.75 0.35
CA CYS A 153 4.81 4.77 1.81
C CYS A 153 5.31 6.16 2.24
N PRO A 154 4.44 7.05 2.74
CA PRO A 154 4.83 8.42 3.10
C PRO A 154 5.82 8.50 4.27
N ALA A 155 6.01 7.41 5.03
CA ALA A 155 6.87 7.36 6.21
C ALA A 155 8.37 7.16 5.89
N SER A 156 8.75 6.79 4.67
CA SER A 156 10.16 6.70 4.29
C SER A 156 10.68 8.07 3.89
N GLY A 157 11.49 8.68 4.77
CA GLY A 157 12.21 9.92 4.48
C GLY A 157 13.08 9.77 3.23
N GLY A 158 12.58 10.28 2.11
CA GLY A 158 13.28 10.29 0.84
C GLY A 158 12.66 11.33 -0.10
N ALA A 159 13.39 12.44 -0.25
CA ALA A 159 13.27 13.49 -1.28
C ALA A 159 11.94 14.26 -1.40
N TYR A 160 11.97 15.50 -0.89
CA TYR A 160 11.63 16.66 -1.73
C TYR A 160 12.92 17.15 -2.38
#